data_AF-A0A968JMY7-F1
#
_entry.id   AF-A0A968JMY7-F1
#
_cell.length_a   1.000
_cell.length_b   1.000
_cell.length_c   1.000
_cell.angle_alpha   90.00
_cell.angle_beta   90.00
_cell.angle_gamma   90.00
#
_symmetry.space_group_name_H-M   'P 1'
#
loop_
_entity.id
_entity.type
_entity.pdbx_description
1 polymer ?
#
loop_
_entity_poly.entity_id
_entity_poly.type
_entity_poly.pdbx_seq_one_letter_code
_entity_poly.pdbx_strand_id
1 'polypeptide(L)'
;GRRLWHESRIALFQQSLDTRKTNNHLRESSPRVQFGKNWLNDSILQIHKEDIARFRVLLATEIEENSLESIAQNKVPRLRALQVFNSTIYRWNRPCYGISPNGKPHLRIENRVLPAGPTVIDEMANAAFWLGAMIGLADEIQDIRTVVSFEDVQDNFLKSAKFGIDSSFNWIGDRKVGACDLILNELLPIAQKGLRKQNIHQEDIDRYLGIIEERAKRHMNGARWQLRAFTSLRKQVPQDEAVSILTAAIIKNQEKEIPVHLWTNPEMEDLKKYEPSKLK
;
A
#
# COMPACT_ATOMS: atom_id res chain seq x y z
N GLY A 1 -5.31 22.85 -1.62
CA GLY A 1 -4.32 21.83 -1.22
C GLY A 1 -2.90 22.31 -1.51
N ARG A 2 -1.87 21.57 -1.06
CA ARG A 2 -0.45 21.82 -1.41
C ARG A 2 0.11 20.62 -2.17
N ARG A 3 1.11 20.84 -3.02
CA ARG A 3 1.83 19.77 -3.73
C ARG A 3 2.79 19.07 -2.77
N LEU A 4 2.68 17.75 -2.66
CA LEU A 4 3.48 16.90 -1.76
C LEU A 4 4.04 15.68 -2.53
N TRP A 5 4.38 14.60 -1.83
CA TRP A 5 4.84 13.34 -2.41
C TRP A 5 3.75 12.69 -3.27
N HIS A 6 4.16 11.83 -4.21
CA HIS A 6 3.24 11.08 -5.07
C HIS A 6 2.31 10.17 -4.25
N GLU A 7 2.80 9.59 -3.15
CA GLU A 7 2.01 8.91 -2.13
C GLU A 7 2.31 9.53 -0.77
N SER A 8 1.59 10.60 -0.47
CA SER A 8 1.78 11.36 0.77
C SER A 8 1.29 10.62 2.01
N ARG A 9 0.41 9.61 1.89
CA ARG A 9 -0.10 8.87 3.04
C ARG A 9 1.01 8.14 3.79
N ILE A 10 2.04 7.63 3.10
CA ILE A 10 3.14 6.93 3.78
C ILE A 10 3.78 7.84 4.83
N ALA A 11 4.20 9.04 4.43
CA ALA A 11 4.85 10.00 5.32
C ALA A 11 3.87 10.61 6.33
N LEU A 12 2.67 11.01 5.88
CA LEU A 12 1.66 11.63 6.73
C LEU A 12 1.21 10.69 7.84
N PHE A 13 0.92 9.43 7.49
CA PHE A 13 0.44 8.46 8.46
C PHE A 13 1.52 8.15 9.49
N GLN A 14 2.78 8.04 9.04
CA GLN A 14 3.93 7.87 9.94
C GLN A 14 4.07 8.99 10.97
N GLN A 15 3.83 10.23 10.57
CA GLN A 15 3.89 11.39 11.46
C GLN A 15 2.64 11.53 12.35
N SER A 16 1.45 11.21 11.82
CA SER A 16 0.17 11.43 12.51
C SER A 16 -0.01 10.61 13.79
N LEU A 17 0.66 9.46 13.87
CA LEU A 17 0.63 8.55 15.02
C LEU A 17 1.98 8.49 15.73
N ASP A 18 2.82 9.50 15.52
CA ASP A 18 4.10 9.60 16.20
C ASP A 18 3.90 10.13 17.63
N THR A 19 3.77 9.22 18.58
CA THR A 19 3.62 9.54 20.00
C THR A 19 4.95 9.79 20.72
N ARG A 20 6.07 9.91 19.99
CA ARG A 20 7.39 10.11 20.59
C ARG A 20 7.53 11.54 21.13
N LYS A 21 8.02 11.68 22.38
CA LYS A 21 8.38 13.00 22.93
C LYS A 21 9.78 13.38 22.43
N THR A 22 9.96 14.65 22.06
CA THR A 22 11.20 15.18 21.46
C THR A 22 12.40 15.22 22.42
N ASN A 23 12.21 15.05 23.72
CA ASN A 23 13.30 15.15 24.69
C ASN A 23 13.88 13.78 25.07
N ASN A 24 15.22 13.71 24.92
CA ASN A 24 16.19 12.71 25.35
C ASN A 24 15.83 11.23 25.08
N HIS A 25 16.60 10.62 24.17
CA HIS A 25 16.57 9.20 23.75
C HIS A 25 15.61 8.83 22.59
N LEU A 26 15.52 9.69 21.56
CA LEU A 26 14.92 9.33 20.26
C LEU A 26 15.60 8.12 19.57
N ARG A 27 16.81 7.73 19.97
CA ARG A 27 17.57 6.65 19.33
C ARG A 27 16.93 5.26 19.45
N GLU A 28 16.01 5.03 20.39
CA GLU A 28 15.43 3.70 20.59
C GLU A 28 13.90 3.61 20.43
N SER A 29 13.19 4.74 20.41
CA SER A 29 11.73 4.73 20.24
C SER A 29 11.34 4.66 18.77
N SER A 30 10.65 3.58 18.40
CA SER A 30 10.14 3.36 17.04
C SER A 30 8.75 3.99 16.93
N PRO A 31 8.40 4.69 15.84
CA PRO A 31 7.03 5.15 15.62
C PRO A 31 6.10 3.94 15.50
N ARG A 32 4.82 4.11 15.89
CA ARG A 32 3.82 3.03 15.80
C ARG A 32 3.50 2.61 14.38
N VAL A 33 3.69 3.54 13.44
CA VAL A 33 3.64 3.28 12.01
C VAL A 33 5.07 3.05 11.54
N GLN A 34 5.36 1.83 11.08
CA GLN A 34 6.72 1.49 10.68
C GLN A 34 6.77 0.52 9.49
N PHE A 35 7.86 0.63 8.74
CA PHE A 35 8.22 -0.32 7.68
C PHE A 35 8.76 -1.64 8.26
N GLY A 36 9.53 -1.55 9.35
CA GLY A 36 10.31 -2.66 9.89
C GLY A 36 11.80 -2.30 9.87
N LYS A 37 12.61 -3.09 10.59
CA LYS A 37 14.05 -2.83 10.73
C LYS A 37 14.93 -3.84 10.01
N ASN A 38 14.45 -5.07 9.84
CA ASN A 38 15.18 -6.19 9.23
C ASN A 38 14.20 -7.22 8.68
N TRP A 39 14.72 -8.17 7.92
CA TRP A 39 14.00 -9.38 7.53
C TRP A 39 13.56 -10.21 8.74
N LEU A 40 12.47 -10.96 8.56
CA LEU A 40 12.07 -12.00 9.51
C LEU A 40 12.92 -13.24 9.26
N ASN A 41 13.65 -13.72 10.28
CA ASN A 41 14.57 -14.85 10.11
C ASN A 41 13.93 -16.20 10.47
N ASP A 42 13.36 -16.31 11.67
CA ASP A 42 12.97 -17.62 12.22
C ASP A 42 11.47 -17.76 12.44
N SER A 43 10.84 -16.76 13.07
CA SER A 43 9.47 -16.90 13.57
C SER A 43 8.75 -15.59 13.66
N ILE A 44 7.46 -15.61 13.35
CA ILE A 44 6.56 -14.47 13.51
C ILE A 44 6.49 -13.96 14.95
N LEU A 45 6.83 -14.80 15.92
CA LEU A 45 6.93 -14.39 17.32
C LEU A 45 7.95 -13.27 17.54
N GLN A 46 8.96 -13.14 16.67
CA GLN A 46 9.91 -12.02 16.73
C GLN A 46 9.19 -10.67 16.58
N ILE A 47 8.18 -10.59 15.70
CA ILE A 47 7.38 -9.38 15.51
C ILE A 47 6.59 -9.05 16.76
N HIS A 48 5.90 -10.04 17.35
CA HIS A 48 5.11 -9.83 18.56
C HIS A 48 5.99 -9.48 19.78
N LYS A 49 7.13 -10.16 19.95
CA LYS A 49 8.10 -9.86 21.02
C LYS A 49 8.67 -8.45 20.87
N GLU A 50 9.03 -8.05 19.65
CA GLU A 50 9.47 -6.69 19.36
C GLU A 50 8.39 -5.68 19.73
N ASP A 51 7.16 -5.92 19.29
CA ASP A 51 6.04 -5.00 19.52
C ASP A 51 5.73 -4.83 21.01
N ILE A 52 5.68 -5.93 21.77
CA ILE A 52 5.44 -5.93 23.22
C ILE A 52 6.56 -5.19 23.97
N ALA A 53 7.82 -5.39 23.55
CA ALA A 53 8.96 -4.74 24.18
C ALA A 53 9.02 -3.23 23.90
N ARG A 54 8.53 -2.77 22.73
CA ARG A 54 8.68 -1.39 22.26
C ARG A 54 7.47 -0.50 22.52
N PHE A 55 6.26 -1.06 22.56
CA PHE A 55 5.03 -0.26 22.57
C PHE A 55 4.20 -0.48 23.83
N ARG A 56 3.75 0.61 24.43
CA ARG A 56 2.77 0.57 25.53
C ARG A 56 1.39 0.19 24.99
N VAL A 57 0.56 -0.43 25.83
CA VAL A 57 -0.84 -0.69 25.50
C VAL A 57 -1.60 0.64 25.41
N LEU A 58 -2.36 0.86 24.33
CA LEU A 58 -3.20 2.05 24.15
C LEU A 58 -4.67 1.78 24.43
N LEU A 59 -5.17 0.64 23.96
CA LEU A 59 -6.54 0.22 24.14
C LEU A 59 -6.54 -1.04 25.02
N ALA A 60 -7.30 -0.98 26.10
CA ALA A 60 -7.60 -2.14 26.91
C ALA A 60 -8.99 -2.67 26.51
N THR A 61 -9.16 -3.98 26.68
CA THR A 61 -10.45 -4.66 26.55
C THR A 61 -10.63 -5.49 27.81
N GLU A 62 -11.87 -5.70 28.23
CA GLU A 62 -12.15 -6.72 29.25
C GLU A 62 -11.73 -8.09 28.69
N ILE A 63 -10.98 -8.84 29.50
CA ILE A 63 -10.43 -10.14 29.15
C ILE A 63 -10.81 -11.09 30.28
N GLU A 64 -11.80 -11.94 30.03
CA GLU A 64 -12.23 -12.99 30.95
C GLU A 64 -11.53 -14.33 30.66
N GLU A 65 -11.00 -14.49 29.44
CA GLU A 65 -10.36 -15.75 28.98
C GLU A 65 -8.96 -15.94 29.58
N ASN A 66 -8.74 -17.06 30.28
CA ASN A 66 -7.40 -17.55 30.60
C ASN A 66 -6.86 -18.40 29.44
N SER A 67 -5.90 -17.84 28.69
CA SER A 67 -5.33 -18.51 27.52
C SER A 67 -4.52 -19.76 27.87
N LEU A 68 -3.88 -19.82 29.05
CA LEU A 68 -3.10 -21.00 29.47
C LEU A 68 -4.03 -22.17 29.84
N GLU A 69 -5.12 -21.90 30.53
CA GLU A 69 -6.15 -22.92 30.82
C GLU A 69 -6.82 -23.43 29.55
N SER A 70 -7.08 -22.54 28.58
CA SER A 70 -7.64 -22.92 27.28
C SER A 70 -6.73 -23.93 26.56
N ILE A 71 -5.42 -23.64 26.53
CA ILE A 71 -4.42 -24.55 25.96
C ILE A 71 -4.38 -25.88 26.72
N ALA A 72 -4.41 -25.85 28.06
CA ALA A 72 -4.43 -27.06 28.89
C ALA A 72 -5.67 -27.95 28.63
N GLN A 73 -6.79 -27.33 28.24
CA GLN A 73 -8.02 -28.02 27.82
C GLN A 73 -8.04 -28.38 26.32
N ASN A 74 -6.90 -28.26 25.62
CA ASN A 74 -6.77 -28.48 24.19
C ASN A 74 -7.72 -27.60 23.33
N LYS A 75 -8.03 -26.40 23.82
CA LYS A 75 -8.82 -25.38 23.14
C LYS A 75 -7.90 -24.30 22.57
N VAL A 76 -8.33 -23.70 21.48
CA VAL A 76 -7.62 -22.61 20.80
C VAL A 76 -8.01 -21.28 21.46
N PRO A 77 -7.09 -20.58 22.15
CA PRO A 77 -7.42 -19.32 22.82
C PRO A 77 -7.64 -18.21 21.80
N ARG A 78 -8.57 -17.29 22.06
CA ARG A 78 -8.82 -16.14 21.17
C ARG A 78 -7.68 -15.14 21.19
N LEU A 79 -6.90 -15.08 22.27
CA LEU A 79 -5.79 -14.13 22.42
C LEU A 79 -6.25 -12.67 22.25
N ARG A 80 -7.39 -12.30 22.84
CA ARG A 80 -8.03 -10.99 22.61
C ARG A 80 -7.11 -9.81 22.95
N ALA A 81 -6.31 -9.94 24.02
CA ALA A 81 -5.30 -8.96 24.40
C ALA A 81 -4.29 -8.72 23.26
N LEU A 82 -3.77 -9.79 22.66
CA LEU A 82 -2.82 -9.73 21.55
C LEU A 82 -3.46 -9.08 20.31
N GLN A 83 -4.69 -9.45 19.98
CA GLN A 83 -5.41 -8.89 18.82
C GLN A 83 -5.65 -7.38 18.97
N VAL A 84 -6.12 -6.94 20.14
CA VAL A 84 -6.33 -5.50 20.41
C VAL A 84 -5.00 -4.75 20.41
N PHE A 85 -3.97 -5.31 21.05
CA PHE A 85 -2.64 -4.68 21.03
C PHE A 85 -2.08 -4.53 19.61
N ASN A 86 -2.10 -5.60 18.82
CA ASN A 86 -1.66 -5.61 17.42
C ASN A 86 -2.49 -4.64 16.54
N SER A 87 -3.77 -4.42 16.86
CA SER A 87 -4.61 -3.46 16.14
C SER A 87 -4.13 -2.01 16.28
N THR A 88 -3.41 -1.69 17.36
CA THR A 88 -2.90 -0.35 17.68
C THR A 88 -1.46 -0.10 17.22
N ILE A 89 -0.87 -1.07 16.51
CA ILE A 89 0.46 -0.99 15.91
C ILE A 89 0.30 -1.15 14.41
N TYR A 90 0.83 -0.21 13.64
CA TYR A 90 0.61 -0.15 12.21
C TYR A 90 1.89 -0.56 11.47
N ARG A 91 1.87 -1.78 10.93
CA ARG A 91 2.91 -2.28 10.02
C ARG A 91 2.33 -2.33 8.62
N TRP A 92 3.11 -1.95 7.61
CA TRP A 92 2.63 -1.97 6.21
C TRP A 92 2.28 -3.38 5.73
N ASN A 93 3.00 -4.40 6.21
CA ASN A 93 2.60 -5.81 6.15
C ASN A 93 2.38 -6.29 7.58
N ARG A 94 1.14 -6.59 7.95
CA ARG A 94 0.78 -6.90 9.35
C ARG A 94 0.42 -8.37 9.52
N PRO A 95 1.12 -9.11 10.40
CA PRO A 95 0.66 -10.44 10.77
C PRO A 95 -0.56 -10.36 11.68
N CYS A 96 -1.58 -11.12 11.34
CA CYS A 96 -2.85 -11.15 12.02
C CYS A 96 -3.14 -12.59 12.47
N TYR A 97 -3.24 -12.78 13.79
CA TYR A 97 -3.79 -13.99 14.37
C TYR A 97 -5.32 -13.93 14.32
N GLY A 98 -5.94 -15.06 13.98
CA GLY A 98 -7.38 -15.21 14.00
C GLY A 98 -7.80 -16.66 14.13
N ILE A 99 -9.11 -16.86 14.32
CA ILE A 99 -9.75 -18.17 14.36
C ILE A 99 -10.86 -18.16 13.33
N SER A 100 -10.86 -19.14 12.44
CA SER A 100 -11.89 -19.30 11.41
C SER A 100 -13.22 -19.75 12.04
N PRO A 101 -14.37 -19.58 11.36
CA PRO A 101 -15.67 -20.03 11.88
C PRO A 101 -15.73 -21.51 12.24
N ASN A 102 -14.87 -22.35 11.62
CA ASN A 102 -14.72 -23.77 11.92
C ASN A 102 -13.79 -24.06 13.13
N GLY A 103 -13.40 -23.05 13.91
CA GLY A 103 -12.56 -23.19 15.10
C GLY A 103 -11.06 -23.33 14.83
N LYS A 104 -10.61 -23.36 13.56
CA LYS A 104 -9.18 -23.50 13.24
C LYS A 104 -8.44 -22.16 13.40
N PRO A 105 -7.33 -22.11 14.16
CA PRO A 105 -6.48 -20.92 14.22
C PRO A 105 -5.76 -20.71 12.89
N HIS A 106 -5.51 -19.45 12.55
CA HIS A 106 -4.75 -19.08 11.36
C HIS A 106 -3.88 -17.86 11.63
N LEU A 107 -2.82 -17.74 10.82
CA LEU A 107 -2.02 -16.53 10.67
C LEU A 107 -2.19 -16.02 9.24
N ARG A 108 -2.52 -14.74 9.11
CA ARG A 108 -2.64 -14.07 7.81
C ARG A 108 -1.69 -12.88 7.77
N ILE A 109 -1.23 -12.53 6.57
CA ILE A 109 -0.53 -11.27 6.34
C ILE A 109 -1.51 -10.31 5.68
N GLU A 110 -1.75 -9.19 6.35
CA GLU A 110 -2.56 -8.10 5.82
C GLU A 110 -1.63 -7.11 5.10
N ASN A 111 -1.79 -6.98 3.78
CA ASN A 111 -1.11 -5.96 2.98
C ASN A 111 -1.86 -4.63 3.11
N ARG A 112 -1.17 -3.60 3.58
CA ARG A 112 -1.72 -2.26 3.86
C ARG A 112 -1.04 -1.16 3.05
N VAL A 113 -0.20 -1.53 2.07
CA VAL A 113 0.58 -0.58 1.27
C VAL A 113 -0.27 0.09 0.20
N LEU A 114 -1.13 -0.69 -0.47
CA LEU A 114 -1.88 -0.22 -1.63
C LEU A 114 -2.84 0.94 -1.25
N PRO A 115 -2.77 2.09 -1.94
CA PRO A 115 -3.79 3.12 -1.81
C PRO A 115 -5.10 2.70 -2.46
N ALA A 116 -6.17 3.42 -2.10
CA ALA A 116 -7.35 3.49 -2.94
C ALA A 116 -6.97 3.99 -4.35
N GLY A 117 -7.52 3.35 -5.36
CA GLY A 117 -7.30 3.68 -6.76
C GLY A 117 -8.21 4.82 -7.21
N PRO A 118 -7.93 5.41 -8.39
CA PRO A 118 -8.78 6.44 -8.97
C PRO A 118 -10.15 5.90 -9.44
N THR A 119 -10.26 4.59 -9.70
CA THR A 119 -11.49 3.86 -10.10
C THR A 119 -11.48 2.46 -9.51
N VAL A 120 -12.64 1.78 -9.47
CA VAL A 120 -12.72 0.38 -9.02
C VAL A 120 -11.93 -0.53 -9.95
N ILE A 121 -11.98 -0.28 -11.26
CA ILE A 121 -11.20 -1.08 -12.22
C ILE A 121 -9.67 -0.92 -12.03
N ASP A 122 -9.19 0.27 -11.66
CA ASP A 122 -7.77 0.49 -11.32
C ASP A 122 -7.38 -0.23 -10.01
N GLU A 123 -8.28 -0.27 -9.02
CA GLU A 123 -8.05 -1.02 -7.77
C GLU A 123 -7.94 -2.51 -8.02
N MET A 124 -8.85 -3.06 -8.83
CA MET A 124 -8.82 -4.47 -9.23
C MET A 124 -7.56 -4.80 -10.04
N ALA A 125 -7.13 -3.90 -10.93
CA ALA A 125 -5.89 -4.06 -11.68
C ALA A 125 -4.65 -4.11 -10.76
N ASN A 126 -4.58 -3.20 -9.77
CA ASN A 126 -3.49 -3.21 -8.79
C ASN A 126 -3.49 -4.51 -7.95
N ALA A 127 -4.66 -4.98 -7.53
CA ALA A 127 -4.81 -6.20 -6.74
C ALA A 127 -4.41 -7.46 -7.54
N ALA A 128 -4.88 -7.60 -8.77
CA ALA A 128 -4.53 -8.70 -9.67
C ALA A 128 -3.02 -8.73 -9.95
N PHE A 129 -2.42 -7.57 -10.25
CA PHE A 129 -0.98 -7.47 -10.46
C PHE A 129 -0.18 -7.86 -9.22
N TRP A 130 -0.56 -7.35 -8.04
CA TRP A 130 0.13 -7.68 -6.80
C TRP A 130 0.01 -9.16 -6.43
N LEU A 131 -1.19 -9.73 -6.47
CA LEU A 131 -1.43 -11.15 -6.17
C LEU A 131 -0.69 -12.05 -7.16
N GLY A 132 -0.80 -11.75 -8.45
CA GLY A 132 -0.08 -12.45 -9.51
C GLY A 132 1.42 -12.43 -9.26
N ALA A 133 1.99 -11.24 -9.03
CA ALA A 133 3.43 -11.07 -8.82
C ALA A 133 3.90 -11.82 -7.57
N MET A 134 3.14 -11.77 -6.47
CA MET A 134 3.47 -12.49 -5.24
C MET A 134 3.50 -14.00 -5.44
N ILE A 135 2.51 -14.56 -6.15
CA ILE A 135 2.45 -16.00 -6.43
C ILE A 135 3.54 -16.42 -7.43
N GLY A 136 3.72 -15.66 -8.51
CA GLY A 136 4.71 -15.97 -9.54
C GLY A 136 6.15 -15.85 -9.04
N LEU A 137 6.45 -14.81 -8.25
CA LEU A 137 7.81 -14.59 -7.74
C LEU A 137 8.22 -15.67 -6.74
N ALA A 138 7.26 -16.21 -5.97
CA ALA A 138 7.52 -17.32 -5.05
C ALA A 138 7.98 -18.61 -5.76
N ASP A 139 7.69 -18.77 -7.06
CA ASP A 139 8.18 -19.90 -7.85
C ASP A 139 9.57 -19.66 -8.44
N GLU A 140 9.95 -18.40 -8.67
CA GLU A 140 11.24 -18.03 -9.26
C GLU A 140 12.32 -17.79 -8.19
N ILE A 141 11.93 -17.34 -6.99
CA ILE A 141 12.83 -16.97 -5.91
C ILE A 141 12.37 -17.61 -4.60
N GLN A 142 13.11 -18.63 -4.16
CA GLN A 142 12.80 -19.35 -2.92
C GLN A 142 12.97 -18.46 -1.67
N ASP A 143 14.02 -17.65 -1.63
CA ASP A 143 14.28 -16.74 -0.51
C ASP A 143 14.77 -15.36 -0.99
N ILE A 144 13.85 -14.39 -0.97
CA ILE A 144 14.11 -13.02 -1.40
C ILE A 144 15.25 -12.35 -0.61
N ARG A 145 15.50 -12.78 0.64
CA ARG A 145 16.54 -12.23 1.52
C ARG A 145 17.95 -12.45 0.97
N THR A 146 18.11 -13.45 0.10
CA THR A 146 19.40 -13.83 -0.49
C THR A 146 19.75 -13.02 -1.73
N VAL A 147 18.77 -12.33 -2.33
CA VAL A 147 18.93 -11.65 -3.63
C VAL A 147 18.70 -10.14 -3.57
N VAL A 148 18.13 -9.63 -2.48
CA VAL A 148 17.97 -8.19 -2.23
C VAL A 148 18.13 -7.89 -0.73
N SER A 149 18.87 -6.82 -0.42
CA SER A 149 19.07 -6.37 0.97
C SER A 149 17.78 -5.77 1.55
N PHE A 150 17.64 -5.78 2.88
CA PHE A 150 16.48 -5.15 3.51
C PHE A 150 16.47 -3.63 3.31
N GLU A 151 17.67 -3.04 3.34
CA GLU A 151 17.95 -1.62 3.14
C GLU A 151 17.49 -1.17 1.74
N ASP A 152 17.77 -1.96 0.71
CA ASP A 152 17.32 -1.67 -0.66
C ASP A 152 15.80 -1.72 -0.77
N VAL A 153 15.14 -2.69 -0.14
CA VAL A 153 13.67 -2.77 -0.14
C VAL A 153 13.07 -1.56 0.58
N GLN A 154 13.64 -1.15 1.72
CA GLN A 154 13.20 0.03 2.45
C GLN A 154 13.42 1.32 1.65
N ASP A 155 14.58 1.48 1.02
CA ASP A 155 14.91 2.63 0.16
C ASP A 155 13.98 2.69 -1.05
N ASN A 156 13.75 1.56 -1.74
CA ASN A 156 12.81 1.45 -2.84
C ASN A 156 11.39 1.83 -2.43
N PHE A 157 10.94 1.39 -1.26
CA PHE A 157 9.63 1.76 -0.73
C PHE A 157 9.49 3.27 -0.55
N LEU A 158 10.47 3.92 0.06
CA LEU A 158 10.45 5.38 0.28
C LEU A 158 10.58 6.16 -1.03
N LYS A 159 11.42 5.72 -1.97
CA LYS A 159 11.52 6.29 -3.31
C LYS A 159 10.18 6.20 -4.04
N SER A 160 9.55 5.03 -4.03
CA SER A 160 8.24 4.81 -4.66
C SER A 160 7.17 5.74 -4.08
N ALA A 161 7.18 5.97 -2.77
CA ALA A 161 6.25 6.89 -2.15
C ALA A 161 6.50 8.36 -2.55
N LYS A 162 7.78 8.76 -2.61
CA LYS A 162 8.16 10.14 -2.90
C LYS A 162 7.98 10.51 -4.37
N PHE A 163 8.48 9.68 -5.27
CA PHE A 163 8.59 9.95 -6.70
C PHE A 163 7.61 9.14 -7.56
N GLY A 164 6.90 8.18 -6.98
CA GLY A 164 5.90 7.39 -7.69
C GLY A 164 6.51 6.64 -8.88
N ILE A 165 5.82 6.73 -10.02
CA ILE A 165 6.17 6.02 -11.25
C ILE A 165 7.50 6.48 -11.88
N ASP A 166 8.06 7.63 -11.47
CA ASP A 166 9.39 8.10 -11.91
C ASP A 166 10.54 7.48 -11.09
N SER A 167 10.26 6.53 -10.20
CA SER A 167 11.26 5.96 -9.30
C SER A 167 12.22 5.03 -10.05
N SER A 168 13.49 5.05 -9.61
CA SER A 168 14.50 4.05 -9.96
C SER A 168 14.82 3.21 -8.72
N PHE A 169 14.77 1.89 -8.88
CA PHE A 169 14.90 0.91 -7.81
C PHE A 169 16.24 0.20 -7.85
N ASN A 170 16.73 -0.16 -6.66
CA ASN A 170 17.83 -1.10 -6.48
C ASN A 170 17.22 -2.51 -6.55
N TRP A 171 17.69 -3.33 -7.47
CA TRP A 171 17.04 -4.60 -7.81
C TRP A 171 18.04 -5.75 -7.83
N ILE A 172 17.53 -6.96 -8.08
CA ILE A 172 18.28 -8.20 -8.01
C ILE A 172 19.56 -8.12 -8.86
N GLY A 173 20.68 -8.50 -8.25
CA GLY A 173 22.01 -8.42 -8.86
C GLY A 173 22.61 -7.01 -8.87
N ASP A 174 22.25 -6.17 -7.90
CA ASP A 174 22.68 -4.78 -7.75
C ASP A 174 22.37 -3.89 -8.98
N ARG A 175 21.30 -4.25 -9.71
CA ARG A 175 20.85 -3.50 -10.88
C ARG A 175 20.07 -2.27 -10.45
N LYS A 176 20.22 -1.17 -11.19
CA LYS A 176 19.31 -0.01 -11.12
C LYS A 176 18.30 -0.13 -12.25
N VAL A 177 17.01 -0.06 -11.93
CA VAL A 177 15.93 -0.23 -12.92
C VAL A 177 14.82 0.78 -12.69
N GLY A 178 14.27 1.35 -13.77
CA GLY A 178 13.11 2.24 -13.68
C GLY A 178 11.85 1.47 -13.31
N ALA A 179 10.92 2.11 -12.60
CA ALA A 179 9.67 1.47 -12.18
C ALA A 179 8.87 0.91 -13.37
N CYS A 180 8.73 1.68 -14.46
CA CYS A 180 8.03 1.22 -15.67
C CYS A 180 8.75 0.04 -16.34
N ASP A 181 10.07 0.10 -16.47
CA ASP A 181 10.85 -0.98 -17.09
C ASP A 181 10.77 -2.27 -16.28
N LEU A 182 10.86 -2.16 -14.95
CA LEU A 182 10.70 -3.29 -14.05
C LEU A 182 9.31 -3.91 -14.16
N ILE A 183 8.26 -3.08 -14.23
CA ILE A 183 6.89 -3.54 -14.41
C ILE A 183 6.73 -4.27 -15.75
N LEU A 184 7.15 -3.66 -16.85
CA LEU A 184 6.93 -4.19 -18.21
C LEU A 184 7.75 -5.45 -18.48
N ASN A 185 9.02 -5.44 -18.12
CA ASN A 185 9.96 -6.48 -18.57
C ASN A 185 10.08 -7.65 -17.60
N GLU A 186 9.79 -7.46 -16.32
CA GLU A 186 9.97 -8.50 -15.30
C GLU A 186 8.65 -8.82 -14.57
N LEU A 187 8.03 -7.83 -13.91
CA LEU A 187 6.93 -8.12 -12.98
C LEU A 187 5.61 -8.49 -13.65
N LEU A 188 5.27 -7.92 -14.81
CA LEU A 188 4.05 -8.29 -15.54
C LEU A 188 4.08 -9.73 -16.05
N PRO A 189 5.16 -10.20 -16.71
CA PRO A 189 5.31 -11.61 -17.05
C PRO A 189 5.19 -12.54 -15.84
N ILE A 190 5.83 -12.19 -14.73
CA ILE A 190 5.75 -12.97 -13.47
C ILE A 190 4.31 -12.98 -12.94
N ALA A 191 3.64 -11.83 -12.94
CA ALA A 191 2.27 -11.72 -12.46
C ALA A 191 1.29 -12.56 -13.30
N GLN A 192 1.46 -12.55 -14.63
CA GLN A 192 0.65 -13.36 -15.53
C GLN A 192 0.81 -14.86 -15.25
N LYS A 193 2.04 -15.34 -15.04
CA LYS A 193 2.30 -16.74 -14.65
C LYS A 193 1.63 -17.08 -13.32
N GLY A 194 1.76 -16.21 -12.32
CA GLY A 194 1.17 -16.41 -11.00
C GLY A 194 -0.37 -16.49 -11.02
N LEU A 195 -1.03 -15.62 -11.79
CA LEU A 195 -2.49 -15.66 -11.96
C LEU A 195 -2.95 -16.93 -12.71
N ARG A 196 -2.25 -17.32 -13.79
CA ARG A 196 -2.55 -18.56 -14.53
C ARG A 196 -2.42 -19.79 -13.63
N LYS A 197 -1.41 -19.83 -12.76
CA LYS A 197 -1.23 -20.93 -11.79
C LYS A 197 -2.40 -21.07 -10.82
N GLN A 198 -3.07 -19.97 -10.49
CA GLN A 198 -4.29 -19.96 -9.67
C GLN A 198 -5.57 -20.20 -10.48
N ASN A 199 -5.46 -20.59 -11.75
CA ASN A 199 -6.57 -20.87 -12.67
C ASN A 199 -7.49 -19.66 -12.89
N ILE A 200 -6.95 -18.44 -12.83
CA ILE A 200 -7.71 -17.23 -13.20
C ILE A 200 -7.94 -17.23 -14.72
N HIS A 201 -9.14 -16.84 -15.14
CA HIS A 201 -9.51 -16.79 -16.55
C HIS A 201 -8.62 -15.83 -17.35
N GLN A 202 -8.22 -16.25 -18.54
CA GLN A 202 -7.30 -15.48 -19.40
C GLN A 202 -7.86 -14.08 -19.73
N GLU A 203 -9.17 -13.97 -19.93
CA GLU A 203 -9.84 -12.68 -20.20
C GLU A 203 -9.68 -11.69 -19.04
N ASP A 204 -9.80 -12.15 -17.79
CA ASP A 204 -9.60 -11.30 -16.61
C ASP A 204 -8.14 -10.90 -16.45
N ILE A 205 -7.22 -11.84 -16.71
CA ILE A 205 -5.78 -11.57 -16.69
C ILE A 205 -5.43 -10.46 -17.70
N ASP A 206 -5.88 -10.60 -18.94
CA ASP A 206 -5.58 -9.64 -20.00
C ASP A 206 -6.23 -8.28 -19.72
N ARG A 207 -7.47 -8.28 -19.22
CA ARG A 207 -8.18 -7.06 -18.81
C ARG A 207 -7.43 -6.29 -17.72
N TYR A 208 -7.04 -6.96 -16.63
CA TYR A 208 -6.48 -6.28 -15.47
C TYR A 208 -4.98 -5.98 -15.63
N LEU A 209 -4.19 -6.92 -16.15
CA LEU A 209 -2.77 -6.69 -16.39
C LEU A 209 -2.54 -5.73 -17.55
N GLY A 210 -3.42 -5.71 -18.56
CA GLY A 210 -3.37 -4.74 -19.66
C GLY A 210 -3.48 -3.29 -19.17
N ILE A 211 -4.25 -3.03 -18.10
CA ILE A 211 -4.33 -1.69 -17.49
C ILE A 211 -2.99 -1.29 -16.86
N ILE A 212 -2.32 -2.22 -16.17
CA ILE A 212 -1.01 -1.97 -15.56
C ILE A 212 0.06 -1.77 -16.63
N GLU A 213 0.00 -2.57 -17.70
CA GLU A 213 0.87 -2.44 -18.87
C GLU A 213 0.74 -1.07 -19.53
N GLU A 214 -0.49 -0.63 -19.86
CA GLU A 214 -0.74 0.67 -20.46
C GLU A 214 -0.33 1.83 -19.55
N ARG A 215 -0.55 1.70 -18.24
CA ARG A 215 -0.06 2.68 -17.25
C ARG A 215 1.46 2.80 -17.28
N ALA A 216 2.19 1.68 -17.35
CA ALA A 216 3.65 1.71 -17.44
C ALA A 216 4.14 2.26 -18.79
N LYS A 217 3.57 1.83 -19.91
CA LYS A 217 3.91 2.32 -21.26
C LYS A 217 3.68 3.83 -21.42
N ARG A 218 2.54 4.32 -20.93
CA ARG A 218 2.19 5.76 -20.97
C ARG A 218 2.85 6.55 -19.84
N HIS A 219 3.59 5.86 -18.96
CA HIS A 219 4.20 6.43 -17.79
C HIS A 219 3.18 7.22 -16.95
N MET A 220 1.98 6.69 -16.75
CA MET A 220 0.84 7.38 -16.14
C MET A 220 0.22 6.57 -14.98
N ASN A 221 -0.07 7.25 -13.88
CA ASN A 221 -0.86 6.74 -12.77
C ASN A 221 -1.68 7.87 -12.15
N GLY A 222 -2.56 7.57 -11.19
CA GLY A 222 -3.42 8.57 -10.54
C GLY A 222 -2.65 9.74 -9.94
N ALA A 223 -1.57 9.48 -9.22
CA ALA A 223 -0.74 10.54 -8.63
C ALA A 223 -0.12 11.46 -9.70
N ARG A 224 0.46 10.88 -10.77
CA ARG A 224 1.06 11.66 -11.86
C ARG A 224 -0.01 12.47 -12.61
N TRP A 225 -1.16 11.88 -12.89
CA TRP A 225 -2.26 12.55 -13.57
C TRP A 225 -2.72 13.75 -12.74
N GLN A 226 -2.99 13.56 -11.44
CA GLN A 226 -3.41 14.64 -10.54
C GLN A 226 -2.39 15.78 -10.48
N LEU A 227 -1.10 15.46 -10.35
CA LEU A 227 -0.02 16.46 -10.29
C LEU A 227 0.14 17.24 -11.60
N ARG A 228 0.04 16.57 -12.76
CA ARG A 228 0.12 17.21 -14.07
C ARG A 228 -1.10 18.08 -14.35
N ALA A 229 -2.28 17.53 -14.10
CA ALA A 229 -3.56 18.22 -14.22
C ALA A 229 -3.58 19.50 -13.37
N PHE A 230 -3.22 19.40 -12.08
CA PHE A 230 -3.13 20.56 -11.19
C PHE A 230 -2.13 21.60 -11.70
N THR A 231 -0.94 21.17 -12.17
CA THR A 231 0.07 22.09 -12.71
C THR A 231 -0.43 22.81 -13.97
N SER A 232 -1.21 22.13 -14.82
CA SER A 232 -1.83 22.73 -16.01
C SER A 232 -2.91 23.75 -15.64
N LEU A 233 -3.83 23.38 -14.75
CA LEU A 233 -4.93 24.24 -14.30
C LEU A 233 -4.43 25.49 -13.58
N ARG A 234 -3.35 25.38 -12.79
CA ARG A 234 -2.76 26.54 -12.07
C ARG A 234 -2.22 27.64 -12.99
N LYS A 235 -2.04 27.37 -14.28
CA LYS A 235 -1.68 28.38 -15.29
C LYS A 235 -2.88 29.19 -15.78
N GLN A 236 -4.09 28.69 -15.55
CA GLN A 236 -5.34 29.22 -16.10
C GLN A 236 -6.23 29.80 -14.99
N VAL A 237 -6.25 29.15 -13.81
CA VAL A 237 -7.16 29.50 -12.71
C VAL A 237 -6.47 29.57 -11.34
N PRO A 238 -7.08 30.28 -10.36
CA PRO A 238 -6.70 30.24 -8.96
C PRO A 238 -6.63 28.83 -8.36
N GLN A 239 -6.00 28.70 -7.20
CA GLN A 239 -5.65 27.39 -6.63
C GLN A 239 -6.88 26.60 -6.17
N ASP A 240 -7.78 27.29 -5.51
CA ASP A 240 -9.09 26.85 -5.04
C ASP A 240 -9.96 26.34 -6.20
N GLU A 241 -10.01 27.10 -7.29
CA GLU A 241 -10.72 26.70 -8.51
C GLU A 241 -10.05 25.48 -9.19
N ALA A 242 -8.72 25.47 -9.31
CA ALA A 242 -7.97 24.34 -9.88
C ALA A 242 -8.23 23.02 -9.14
N VAL A 243 -8.28 23.04 -7.79
CA VAL A 243 -8.59 21.85 -7.01
C VAL A 243 -10.04 21.42 -7.21
N SER A 244 -10.97 22.37 -7.30
CA SER A 244 -12.39 22.09 -7.51
C SER A 244 -12.64 21.44 -8.88
N ILE A 245 -12.03 21.98 -9.94
CA ILE A 245 -12.06 21.39 -11.29
C ILE A 245 -11.44 19.99 -11.27
N LEU A 246 -10.27 19.82 -10.65
CA LEU A 246 -9.60 18.53 -10.56
C LEU A 246 -10.50 17.48 -9.90
N THR A 247 -11.13 17.82 -8.77
CA THR A 247 -12.06 16.92 -8.06
C THR A 247 -13.27 16.58 -8.92
N ALA A 248 -13.88 17.55 -9.60
CA ALA A 248 -15.01 17.30 -10.50
C ALA A 248 -14.64 16.34 -11.64
N ALA A 249 -13.46 16.52 -12.23
CA ALA A 249 -12.95 15.63 -13.28
C ALA A 249 -12.66 14.21 -12.77
N ILE A 250 -12.12 14.06 -11.54
CA ILE A 250 -11.93 12.76 -10.91
C ILE A 250 -13.27 12.04 -10.76
N ILE A 251 -14.28 12.71 -10.19
CA ILE A 251 -15.62 12.13 -9.98
C ILE A 251 -16.23 11.69 -11.31
N LYS A 252 -16.22 12.56 -12.32
CA LYS A 252 -16.75 12.28 -13.66
C LYS A 252 -16.11 11.05 -14.32
N ASN A 253 -14.79 10.88 -14.16
CA ASN A 253 -14.09 9.73 -14.73
C ASN A 253 -14.31 8.45 -13.90
N GLN A 254 -14.38 8.58 -12.57
CA GLN A 254 -14.65 7.49 -11.65
C GLN A 254 -16.06 6.91 -11.87
N GLU A 255 -17.09 7.75 -12.00
CA GLU A 255 -18.47 7.32 -12.28
C GLU A 255 -18.60 6.53 -13.59
N LYS A 256 -17.70 6.76 -14.55
CA LYS A 256 -17.65 6.06 -15.83
C LYS A 256 -16.76 4.82 -15.82
N GLU A 257 -16.10 4.52 -14.70
CA GLU A 257 -15.14 3.41 -14.56
C GLU A 257 -14.05 3.44 -15.66
N ILE A 258 -13.63 4.64 -16.06
CA ILE A 258 -12.56 4.79 -17.05
C ILE A 258 -11.23 4.58 -16.32
N PRO A 259 -10.32 3.70 -16.77
CA PRO A 259 -9.02 3.54 -16.12
C PRO A 259 -8.15 4.78 -16.33
N VAL A 260 -7.34 5.11 -15.31
CA VAL A 260 -6.64 6.41 -15.23
C VAL A 260 -5.68 6.72 -16.38
N HIS A 261 -5.15 5.70 -17.06
CA HIS A 261 -4.26 5.90 -18.21
C HIS A 261 -4.99 6.44 -19.45
N LEU A 262 -6.33 6.45 -19.44
CA LEU A 262 -7.18 7.01 -20.50
C LEU A 262 -7.76 8.38 -20.13
N TRP A 263 -7.53 8.87 -18.92
CA TRP A 263 -8.07 10.15 -18.49
C TRP A 263 -7.41 11.29 -19.26
N THR A 264 -8.24 12.17 -19.84
CA THR A 264 -7.77 13.41 -20.46
C THR A 264 -7.35 14.41 -19.38
N ASN A 265 -6.63 15.45 -19.77
CA ASN A 265 -6.42 16.57 -18.86
C ASN A 265 -7.78 17.24 -18.57
N PRO A 266 -8.00 17.68 -17.33
CA PRO A 266 -9.22 18.40 -16.99
C PRO A 266 -9.23 19.80 -17.62
N GLU A 267 -10.42 20.23 -17.99
CA GLU A 267 -10.70 21.54 -18.58
C GLU A 267 -11.57 22.36 -17.62
N MET A 268 -11.66 23.69 -17.82
CA MET A 268 -12.43 24.55 -16.90
C MET A 268 -13.93 24.18 -16.89
N GLU A 269 -14.41 23.68 -18.01
CA GLU A 269 -15.78 23.23 -18.25
C GLU A 269 -16.14 21.94 -17.49
N ASP A 270 -15.15 21.19 -17.01
CA ASP A 270 -15.41 20.01 -16.16
C ASP A 270 -16.08 20.41 -14.84
N LEU A 271 -15.90 21.66 -14.40
CA LEU A 271 -16.65 22.25 -13.30
C LEU A 271 -17.81 23.10 -13.84
N LYS A 272 -19.02 22.53 -13.83
CA LYS A 272 -20.23 23.19 -14.36
C LYS A 272 -20.53 24.55 -13.71
N LYS A 273 -20.17 24.74 -12.43
CA LYS A 273 -20.36 26.01 -11.72
C LYS A 273 -19.37 26.14 -10.56
N TYR A 274 -18.57 27.20 -10.56
CA TYR A 274 -17.73 27.57 -9.43
C TYR A 274 -18.40 28.67 -8.60
N GLU A 275 -18.83 28.34 -7.37
CA GLU A 275 -19.46 29.30 -6.44
C GLU A 275 -18.73 29.30 -5.09
N PRO A 276 -17.56 29.94 -4.99
CA PRO A 276 -16.79 29.98 -3.74
C PRO A 276 -17.54 30.67 -2.60
N SER A 277 -18.51 31.55 -2.90
CA SER A 277 -19.37 32.20 -1.91
C SER A 277 -20.29 31.25 -1.13
N LYS A 278 -20.42 29.98 -1.57
CA LYS A 278 -21.21 28.93 -0.88
C LYS A 278 -20.34 27.94 -0.10
N LEU A 279 -19.01 28.02 -0.21
CA LEU A 279 -18.09 27.20 0.59
C LEU A 279 -17.96 27.85 1.96
N LYS A 280 -18.75 27.35 2.93
CA LYS A 280 -18.64 27.73 4.35
C LYS A 280 -17.39 27.14 4.98
#